data_AF-A0A314Y745-F1
#
_entry.id   AF-A0A314Y745-F1
#
_cell.length_a   1.000
_cell.length_b   1.000
_cell.length_c   1.000
_cell.angle_alpha   90.00
_cell.angle_beta   90.00
_cell.angle_gamma   90.00
#
_symmetry.space_group_name_H-M   'P 1'
#
loop_
_entity.id
_entity.type
_entity.pdbx_description
1 polymer ?
#
loop_
_entity_poly.entity_id
_entity_poly.type
_entity_poly.pdbx_seq_one_letter_code
_entity_poly.pdbx_strand_id
1 'polypeptide(L)'
;MAENGHQLFSLNPSTHPKPSRGGWNAAIFIIFVEVAERFAFFGLAGNLIMYLTNELHQPTAMAAKNVNLWMGVSSLFPLVGAVVADSYLGRFKTIIFSSSIYLMGMVLLCLSVSVVPPHYREAIFFVSLYILAVGEGGHKPCVQTFAADQFDEDSEEERKAKSSFFNWWYLAIVIAGTVASLVVIYIQDNVSWVIGYGVLAAVIAAGIILFLLGIKSYRKQGPLGEPVHCGGASVCRSGTEVAREGDA
;
A
#
# COMPACT_ATOMS: atom_id res chain seq x y z
N MET A 1 67.32 21.55 -3.85
CA MET A 1 66.67 22.30 -2.75
C MET A 1 65.20 21.95 -2.79
N ALA A 2 64.78 21.04 -1.92
CA ALA A 2 63.38 20.68 -1.73
C ALA A 2 62.97 21.26 -0.37
N GLU A 3 61.90 22.04 -0.33
CA GLU A 3 61.15 22.26 0.91
C GLU A 3 59.66 22.48 0.61
N ASN A 4 58.85 21.90 1.48
CA ASN A 4 57.47 21.50 1.29
C ASN A 4 56.46 22.58 1.67
N GLY A 5 55.33 22.58 0.95
CA GLY A 5 54.01 22.37 1.54
C GLY A 5 53.57 23.25 2.71
N HIS A 6 52.88 24.35 2.40
CA HIS A 6 51.93 24.98 3.33
C HIS A 6 50.51 24.46 3.03
N GLN A 7 50.07 23.49 3.82
CA GLN A 7 48.66 23.12 3.95
C GLN A 7 47.90 24.27 4.64
N LEU A 8 47.04 24.97 3.89
CA LEU A 8 46.04 25.84 4.49
C LEU A 8 44.87 25.00 5.01
N PHE A 9 44.97 24.68 6.30
CA PHE A 9 43.90 24.59 7.29
C PHE A 9 42.47 24.45 6.74
N SER A 10 41.98 23.21 6.75
CA SER A 10 40.59 22.84 6.51
C SER A 10 39.64 23.55 7.48
N LEU A 11 38.84 24.49 7.00
CA LEU A 11 37.57 24.83 7.66
C LEU A 11 36.57 23.73 7.29
N ASN A 12 36.50 22.70 8.12
CA ASN A 12 35.42 21.73 8.11
C ASN A 12 34.17 22.45 8.67
N PRO A 13 33.14 22.78 7.87
CA PRO A 13 31.88 23.19 8.45
C PRO A 13 31.31 21.95 9.12
N SER A 14 31.09 22.03 10.43
CA SER A 14 30.41 21.02 11.23
C SER A 14 29.11 20.59 10.55
N THR A 15 29.19 19.51 9.78
CA THR A 15 28.04 18.76 9.29
C THR A 15 27.47 18.07 10.51
N HIS A 16 26.60 18.76 11.26
CA HIS A 16 25.62 18.04 12.07
C HIS A 16 24.97 17.03 11.13
N PRO A 17 25.14 15.70 11.34
CA PRO A 17 24.48 14.72 10.48
C PRO A 17 22.98 14.99 10.65
N LYS A 18 22.34 15.50 9.59
CA LYS A 18 20.89 15.62 9.58
C LYS A 18 20.36 14.22 9.90
N PRO A 19 19.37 14.08 10.80
CA PRO A 19 18.80 12.77 11.09
C PRO A 19 18.43 12.09 9.77
N SER A 20 19.03 10.92 9.52
CA SER A 20 18.79 10.16 8.30
C SER A 20 17.29 9.87 8.22
N ARG A 21 16.64 10.38 7.17
CA ARG A 21 15.23 10.12 6.90
C ARG A 21 15.13 8.77 6.17
N GLY A 22 14.09 8.00 6.47
CA GLY A 22 13.92 6.64 5.94
C GLY A 22 14.32 5.56 6.96
N GLY A 23 14.74 4.41 6.43
CA GLY A 23 15.07 3.21 7.18
C GLY A 23 13.92 2.68 8.02
N TRP A 24 14.26 1.90 9.05
CA TRP A 24 13.29 1.26 9.95
C TRP A 24 12.35 2.23 10.66
N ASN A 25 12.82 3.44 11.00
CA ASN A 25 12.02 4.46 11.67
C ASN A 25 10.87 4.96 10.80
N ALA A 26 11.04 4.98 9.48
CA ALA A 26 9.98 5.25 8.52
C ALA A 26 9.13 3.99 8.28
N ALA A 27 9.81 2.87 8.03
CA ALA A 27 9.22 1.63 7.58
C ALA A 27 8.18 1.06 8.56
N ILE A 28 8.37 1.24 9.86
CA ILE A 28 7.42 0.78 10.89
C ILE A 28 6.02 1.42 10.74
N PHE A 29 5.95 2.72 10.44
CA PHE A 29 4.67 3.41 10.23
C PHE A 29 3.97 2.92 8.96
N ILE A 30 4.75 2.53 7.94
CA ILE A 30 4.21 2.01 6.68
C ILE A 30 3.68 0.58 6.86
N ILE A 31 4.35 -0.25 7.69
CA ILE A 31 3.81 -1.56 8.09
C ILE A 31 2.45 -1.41 8.77
N PHE A 32 2.29 -0.44 9.68
CA PHE A 32 1.02 -0.28 10.40
C PHE A 32 -0.17 0.02 9.48
N VAL A 33 -0.02 0.88 8.48
CA VAL A 33 -1.11 1.17 7.55
C VAL A 33 -1.43 0.00 6.64
N GLU A 34 -0.42 -0.74 6.18
CA GLU A 34 -0.64 -1.97 5.42
C GLU A 34 -1.35 -3.02 6.27
N VAL A 35 -0.86 -3.28 7.48
CA VAL A 35 -1.45 -4.26 8.40
C VAL A 35 -2.90 -3.91 8.71
N ALA A 36 -3.20 -2.63 8.93
CA ALA A 36 -4.57 -2.18 9.19
C ALA A 36 -5.49 -2.42 7.99
N GLU A 37 -5.03 -2.14 6.77
CA GLU A 37 -5.79 -2.38 5.55
C GLU A 37 -5.98 -3.88 5.30
N ARG A 38 -4.91 -4.69 5.43
CA ARG A 38 -4.98 -6.15 5.26
C ARG A 38 -5.88 -6.80 6.31
N PHE A 39 -5.81 -6.36 7.56
CA PHE A 39 -6.70 -6.81 8.63
C PHE A 39 -8.17 -6.57 8.25
N ALA A 40 -8.49 -5.36 7.78
CA ALA A 40 -9.84 -5.03 7.35
C ALA A 40 -10.29 -5.81 6.12
N PHE A 41 -9.42 -5.96 5.12
CA PHE A 41 -9.72 -6.74 3.92
C PHE A 41 -10.05 -8.18 4.26
N PHE A 42 -9.20 -8.87 5.05
CA PHE A 42 -9.44 -10.26 5.44
C PHE A 42 -10.66 -10.41 6.36
N GLY A 43 -10.87 -9.48 7.31
CA GLY A 43 -12.03 -9.51 8.20
C GLY A 43 -13.35 -9.22 7.49
N LEU A 44 -13.33 -8.45 6.39
CA LEU A 44 -14.50 -8.25 5.54
C LEU A 44 -14.72 -9.45 4.62
N ALA A 45 -13.70 -9.82 3.82
CA ALA A 45 -13.81 -10.86 2.81
C ALA A 45 -14.11 -12.24 3.41
N GLY A 46 -13.51 -12.54 4.56
CA GLY A 46 -13.59 -13.85 5.21
C GLY A 46 -14.99 -14.26 5.64
N ASN A 47 -15.90 -13.31 5.88
CA ASN A 47 -17.26 -13.59 6.32
C ASN A 47 -18.35 -12.93 5.44
N LEU A 48 -17.97 -12.40 4.28
CA LEU A 48 -18.88 -11.66 3.43
C LEU A 48 -20.04 -12.52 2.92
N ILE A 49 -19.78 -13.79 2.59
CA ILE A 49 -20.83 -14.72 2.14
C ILE A 49 -21.90 -14.87 3.21
N MET A 50 -21.50 -15.05 4.47
CA MET A 50 -22.44 -15.21 5.59
C MET A 50 -23.31 -13.98 5.79
N TYR A 51 -22.74 -12.78 5.65
CA TYR A 51 -23.54 -11.55 5.70
C TYR A 51 -24.59 -11.51 4.58
N LEU A 52 -24.17 -11.80 3.34
CA LEU A 52 -25.07 -11.77 2.19
C LEU A 52 -26.19 -12.83 2.29
N THR A 53 -25.89 -14.02 2.83
CA THR A 53 -26.89 -15.09 2.97
C THR A 53 -27.81 -14.88 4.17
N ASN A 54 -27.27 -14.48 5.32
CA ASN A 54 -28.04 -14.45 6.57
C ASN A 54 -28.76 -13.13 6.77
N GLU A 55 -28.12 -12.01 6.43
CA GLU A 55 -28.69 -10.67 6.66
C GLU A 55 -29.42 -10.13 5.43
N LEU A 56 -28.83 -10.31 4.24
CA LEU A 56 -29.46 -9.88 2.98
C LEU A 56 -30.30 -10.97 2.31
N HIS A 57 -30.38 -12.16 2.91
CA HIS A 57 -31.23 -13.27 2.45
C HIS A 57 -30.97 -13.68 0.98
N GLN A 58 -29.76 -13.47 0.47
CA GLN A 58 -29.38 -13.91 -0.87
C GLN A 58 -29.23 -15.45 -0.88
N PRO A 59 -29.62 -16.12 -1.98
CA PRO A 59 -29.25 -17.52 -2.19
C PRO A 59 -27.72 -17.69 -2.17
N THR A 60 -27.21 -18.77 -1.58
CA THR A 60 -25.77 -19.03 -1.42
C THR A 60 -24.99 -18.93 -2.73
N ALA A 61 -25.56 -19.41 -3.85
CA ALA A 61 -24.94 -19.31 -5.17
C ALA A 61 -24.80 -17.85 -5.66
N MET A 62 -25.77 -16.99 -5.35
CA MET A 62 -25.74 -15.57 -5.69
C MET A 62 -24.76 -14.81 -4.80
N ALA A 63 -24.77 -15.08 -3.49
CA ALA A 63 -23.80 -14.52 -2.54
C ALA A 63 -22.35 -14.85 -2.97
N ALA A 64 -22.06 -16.12 -3.25
CA ALA A 64 -20.73 -16.55 -3.72
C ALA A 64 -20.32 -15.86 -5.02
N LYS A 65 -21.25 -15.71 -5.99
CA LYS A 65 -21.00 -14.97 -7.23
C LYS A 65 -20.64 -13.51 -6.95
N ASN A 66 -21.40 -12.84 -6.09
CA ASN A 66 -21.18 -11.44 -5.74
C ASN A 66 -19.83 -11.23 -5.03
N VAL A 67 -19.48 -12.10 -4.07
CA VAL A 67 -18.18 -12.05 -3.38
C VAL A 67 -17.03 -12.30 -4.35
N ASN A 68 -17.13 -13.32 -5.21
CA ASN A 68 -16.09 -13.61 -6.20
C ASN A 68 -15.92 -12.47 -7.21
N LEU A 69 -17.01 -11.81 -7.61
CA LEU A 69 -16.95 -10.67 -8.50
C LEU A 69 -16.27 -9.48 -7.82
N TRP A 70 -16.63 -9.18 -6.57
CA TRP A 70 -15.97 -8.14 -5.79
C TRP A 70 -14.48 -8.41 -5.62
N MET A 71 -14.09 -9.64 -5.24
CA MET A 71 -12.68 -10.06 -5.15
C MET A 71 -11.94 -9.88 -6.48
N GLY A 72 -12.57 -10.30 -7.58
CA GLY A 72 -12.04 -10.14 -8.94
C GLY A 72 -11.80 -8.67 -9.28
N VAL A 73 -12.79 -7.82 -9.05
CA VAL A 73 -12.69 -6.37 -9.26
C VAL A 73 -11.57 -5.77 -8.39
N SER A 74 -11.55 -6.05 -7.08
CA SER A 74 -10.51 -5.55 -6.16
C SER A 74 -9.09 -5.97 -6.58
N SER A 75 -8.92 -7.12 -7.22
CA SER A 75 -7.61 -7.56 -7.74
C SER A 75 -7.15 -6.83 -9.01
N LEU A 76 -8.08 -6.28 -9.80
CA LEU A 76 -7.77 -5.56 -11.04
C LEU A 76 -7.51 -4.07 -10.80
N PHE A 77 -8.19 -3.48 -9.82
CA PHE A 77 -8.07 -2.07 -9.48
C PHE A 77 -6.64 -1.59 -9.17
N PRO A 78 -5.73 -2.40 -8.58
CA PRO A 78 -4.32 -2.05 -8.44
C PRO A 78 -3.61 -1.65 -9.73
N LEU A 79 -3.98 -2.23 -10.87
CA LEU A 79 -3.41 -1.85 -12.17
C LEU A 79 -3.77 -0.41 -12.54
N VAL A 80 -5.03 -0.04 -12.33
CA VAL A 80 -5.51 1.33 -12.57
C VAL A 80 -4.90 2.31 -11.56
N GLY A 81 -4.85 1.91 -10.29
CA GLY A 81 -4.28 2.72 -9.21
C GLY A 81 -2.80 3.05 -9.44
N ALA A 82 -2.01 2.07 -9.91
CA ALA A 82 -0.59 2.28 -10.25
C ALA A 82 -0.41 3.31 -11.36
N VAL A 83 -1.17 3.21 -12.46
CA VAL A 83 -1.11 4.16 -13.58
C VAL A 83 -1.42 5.59 -13.12
N VAL A 84 -2.46 5.75 -12.29
CA VAL A 84 -2.83 7.07 -11.75
C VAL A 84 -1.75 7.63 -10.83
N ALA A 85 -1.14 6.77 -9.99
CA ALA A 85 -0.08 7.17 -9.07
C ALA A 85 1.15 7.69 -9.81
N ASP A 86 1.59 6.95 -10.82
CA ASP A 86 2.79 7.27 -11.59
C ASP A 86 2.59 8.48 -12.52
N SER A 87 1.36 8.71 -12.99
CA SER A 87 1.08 9.77 -13.96
C SER A 87 0.73 11.14 -13.35
N TYR A 88 0.12 11.20 -12.17
CA TYR A 88 -0.51 12.44 -11.68
C TYR A 88 -0.19 12.81 -10.23
N LEU A 89 -0.24 11.86 -9.30
CA LEU A 89 -0.32 12.16 -7.86
C LEU A 89 0.99 11.91 -7.10
N GLY A 90 1.82 10.98 -7.58
CA GLY A 90 2.94 10.43 -6.83
C GLY A 90 2.50 9.45 -5.73
N ARG A 91 3.42 8.60 -5.30
CA ARG A 91 3.15 7.44 -4.41
C ARG A 91 2.52 7.86 -3.07
N PHE A 92 3.14 8.80 -2.36
CA PHE A 92 2.68 9.22 -1.02
C PHE A 92 1.26 9.82 -1.02
N LYS A 93 0.96 10.72 -1.96
CA LYS A 93 -0.38 11.34 -2.05
C LYS A 93 -1.44 10.32 -2.45
N THR A 94 -1.08 9.39 -3.34
CA THR A 94 -1.99 8.31 -3.76
C THR A 94 -2.35 7.40 -2.58
N ILE A 95 -1.37 7.04 -1.73
CA ILE A 95 -1.64 6.25 -0.51
C ILE A 95 -2.68 6.96 0.36
N ILE A 96 -2.46 8.22 0.72
CA ILE A 96 -3.40 8.96 1.59
C ILE A 96 -4.79 9.05 0.98
N PHE A 97 -4.88 9.40 -0.30
CA PHE A 97 -6.17 9.53 -0.98
C PHE A 97 -6.91 8.19 -1.04
N SER A 98 -6.20 7.13 -1.40
CA SER A 98 -6.78 5.78 -1.55
C SER A 98 -7.18 5.19 -0.21
N SER A 99 -6.35 5.33 0.83
CA SER A 99 -6.71 4.92 2.19
C SER A 99 -7.90 5.72 2.74
N SER A 100 -8.03 7.00 2.38
CA SER A 100 -9.20 7.81 2.77
C SER A 100 -10.47 7.33 2.07
N ILE A 101 -10.40 6.98 0.79
CA ILE A 101 -11.51 6.33 0.06
C ILE A 101 -11.86 4.98 0.70
N TYR A 102 -10.86 4.19 1.05
CA TYR A 102 -11.06 2.90 1.70
C TYR A 102 -11.76 3.05 3.06
N LEU A 103 -11.30 4.00 3.90
CA LEU A 103 -11.96 4.33 5.17
C LEU A 103 -13.41 4.79 4.95
N MET A 104 -13.65 5.66 3.97
CA MET A 104 -15.00 6.10 3.62
C MET A 104 -15.89 4.92 3.21
N GLY A 105 -15.38 4.00 2.39
CA GLY A 105 -16.07 2.76 2.03
C GLY A 105 -16.42 1.92 3.25
N MET A 106 -15.49 1.74 4.19
CA MET A 106 -15.73 0.97 5.42
C MET A 106 -16.75 1.64 6.35
N VAL A 107 -16.71 2.97 6.47
CA VAL A 107 -17.69 3.72 7.25
C VAL A 107 -19.07 3.62 6.62
N LEU A 108 -19.19 3.77 5.29
CA LEU A 108 -20.46 3.61 4.58
C LEU A 108 -21.01 2.18 4.71
N LEU A 109 -20.13 1.17 4.63
CA LEU A 109 -20.48 -0.23 4.85
C LEU A 109 -21.05 -0.42 6.27
N CYS A 110 -20.36 0.09 7.29
CA CYS A 110 -20.84 0.03 8.67
C CYS A 110 -22.20 0.71 8.85
N LEU A 111 -22.35 1.94 8.32
CA LEU A 111 -23.62 2.69 8.36
C LEU A 111 -24.76 1.95 7.65
N SER A 112 -24.46 1.25 6.55
CA SER A 112 -25.46 0.45 5.83
C SER A 112 -26.06 -0.64 6.71
N VAL A 113 -25.26 -1.23 7.60
CA VAL A 113 -25.71 -2.27 8.52
C VAL A 113 -26.42 -1.68 9.75
N SER A 114 -26.00 -0.49 10.21
CA SER A 114 -26.51 0.11 11.44
C SER A 114 -27.82 0.89 11.29
N VAL A 115 -27.87 1.83 10.35
CA VAL A 115 -28.91 2.88 10.31
C VAL A 115 -29.71 2.89 9.02
N VAL A 116 -29.23 2.24 7.97
CA VAL A 116 -29.92 2.21 6.68
C VAL A 116 -31.12 1.25 6.72
N PRO A 117 -32.31 1.70 6.30
CA PRO A 117 -33.49 0.85 6.21
C PRO A 117 -33.29 -0.38 5.30
N PRO A 118 -33.95 -1.52 5.58
CA PRO A 118 -33.76 -2.77 4.83
C PRO A 118 -33.90 -2.63 3.30
N HIS A 119 -34.80 -1.77 2.83
CA HIS A 119 -35.06 -1.56 1.40
C HIS A 119 -33.91 -0.88 0.63
N TYR A 120 -33.05 -0.11 1.30
CA TYR A 120 -31.86 0.51 0.69
C TYR A 120 -30.54 -0.15 1.12
N ARG A 121 -30.59 -1.02 2.13
CA ARG A 121 -29.41 -1.64 2.75
C ARG A 121 -28.52 -2.34 1.73
N GLU A 122 -29.09 -3.23 0.92
CA GLU A 122 -28.33 -4.03 -0.05
C GLU A 122 -27.62 -3.13 -1.09
N ALA A 123 -28.32 -2.14 -1.64
CA ALA A 123 -27.74 -1.23 -2.62
C ALA A 123 -26.57 -0.41 -2.03
N ILE A 124 -26.77 0.17 -0.85
CA ILE A 124 -25.73 0.96 -0.17
C ILE A 124 -24.55 0.07 0.25
N PHE A 125 -24.82 -1.15 0.70
CA PHE A 125 -23.80 -2.14 1.03
C PHE A 125 -22.92 -2.46 -0.20
N PHE A 126 -23.51 -2.77 -1.35
CA PHE A 126 -22.73 -3.01 -2.57
C PHE A 126 -21.98 -1.77 -3.07
N VAL A 127 -22.61 -0.58 -3.03
CA VAL A 127 -21.91 0.67 -3.37
C VAL A 127 -20.67 0.84 -2.48
N SER A 128 -20.80 0.59 -1.17
CA SER A 128 -19.68 0.68 -0.24
C SER A 128 -18.58 -0.36 -0.51
N LEU A 129 -18.95 -1.60 -0.90
CA LEU A 129 -17.99 -2.63 -1.31
C LEU A 129 -17.16 -2.22 -2.53
N TYR A 130 -17.77 -1.59 -3.53
CA TYR A 130 -17.02 -1.12 -4.70
C TYR A 130 -16.20 0.13 -4.41
N ILE A 131 -16.63 1.00 -3.49
CA ILE A 131 -15.79 2.10 -2.97
C ILE A 131 -14.54 1.53 -2.29
N LEU A 132 -14.68 0.44 -1.52
CA LEU A 132 -13.54 -0.27 -0.92
C LEU A 132 -12.57 -0.82 -1.98
N ALA A 133 -13.10 -1.45 -3.04
CA ALA A 133 -12.28 -1.95 -4.13
C ALA A 133 -11.45 -0.84 -4.81
N VAL A 134 -12.05 0.34 -5.00
CA VAL A 134 -11.35 1.53 -5.53
C VAL A 134 -10.25 2.00 -4.57
N GLY A 135 -10.55 2.09 -3.27
CA GLY A 135 -9.59 2.50 -2.25
C GLY A 135 -8.40 1.55 -2.12
N GLU A 136 -8.63 0.24 -2.22
CA GLU A 136 -7.56 -0.75 -2.20
C GLU A 136 -6.66 -0.63 -3.44
N GLY A 137 -7.26 -0.34 -4.60
CA GLY A 137 -6.56 -0.21 -5.87
C GLY A 137 -5.41 0.78 -5.86
N GLY A 138 -5.59 1.97 -5.29
CA GLY A 138 -4.50 2.95 -5.21
C GLY A 138 -3.54 2.70 -4.04
N HIS A 139 -4.01 2.08 -2.95
CA HIS A 139 -3.19 1.82 -1.76
C HIS A 139 -2.09 0.79 -2.05
N LYS A 140 -2.50 -0.39 -2.52
CA LYS A 140 -1.66 -1.59 -2.63
C LYS A 140 -0.37 -1.42 -3.46
N PRO A 141 -0.40 -0.90 -4.71
CA PRO A 141 0.82 -0.74 -5.50
C PRO A 141 1.73 0.38 -4.95
N CYS A 142 1.13 1.42 -4.38
CA CYS A 142 1.87 2.60 -3.93
C CYS A 142 2.56 2.38 -2.57
N VAL A 143 1.92 1.66 -1.65
CA VAL A 143 2.44 1.49 -0.28
C VAL A 143 3.68 0.60 -0.26
N GLN A 144 3.71 -0.46 -1.07
CA GLN A 144 4.87 -1.35 -1.17
C GLN A 144 6.07 -0.66 -1.81
N THR A 145 5.84 0.11 -2.88
CA THR A 145 6.90 0.89 -3.53
C THR A 145 7.39 2.00 -2.61
N PHE A 146 6.49 2.74 -1.97
CA PHE A 146 6.84 3.78 -0.98
C PHE A 146 7.62 3.21 0.21
N ALA A 147 7.29 2.00 0.67
CA ALA A 147 8.04 1.31 1.71
C ALA A 147 9.46 0.94 1.26
N ALA A 148 9.59 0.39 0.05
CA ALA A 148 10.87 0.06 -0.56
C ALA A 148 11.76 1.30 -0.69
N ASP A 149 11.18 2.46 -1.00
CA ASP A 149 11.87 3.74 -1.16
C ASP A 149 12.42 4.32 0.15
N GLN A 150 12.06 3.75 1.31
CA GLN A 150 12.61 4.19 2.59
C GLN A 150 14.04 3.70 2.80
N PHE A 151 14.51 2.71 2.04
CA PHE A 151 15.84 2.13 2.17
C PHE A 151 16.68 2.45 0.94
N ASP A 152 17.92 2.89 1.15
CA ASP A 152 18.90 3.14 0.10
C ASP A 152 19.38 1.82 -0.52
N GLU A 153 19.50 1.78 -1.85
CA GLU A 153 19.99 0.60 -2.56
C GLU A 153 21.51 0.62 -2.76
N ASP A 154 22.13 1.80 -2.68
CA ASP A 154 23.58 1.97 -2.85
C ASP A 154 24.37 1.54 -1.59
N SER A 155 23.69 1.44 -0.45
CA SER A 155 24.24 0.94 0.80
C SER A 155 23.95 -0.55 0.99
N GLU A 156 25.01 -1.36 1.13
CA GLU A 156 24.86 -2.80 1.39
C GLU A 156 24.10 -3.08 2.70
N GLU A 157 24.26 -2.22 3.71
CA GLU A 157 23.56 -2.32 4.99
C GLU A 157 22.07 -2.04 4.85
N GLU A 158 21.68 -0.95 4.17
CA GLU A 158 20.26 -0.61 3.97
C GLU A 158 19.57 -1.60 3.04
N ARG A 159 20.29 -2.18 2.07
CA ARG A 159 19.77 -3.28 1.23
C ARG A 159 19.46 -4.55 2.03
N LYS A 160 20.33 -4.93 2.97
CA LYS A 160 20.05 -6.05 3.90
C LYS A 160 18.85 -5.73 4.80
N ALA A 161 18.78 -4.51 5.32
CA ALA A 161 17.65 -4.03 6.13
C ALA A 161 16.32 -4.07 5.35
N LYS A 162 16.31 -3.66 4.09
CA LYS A 162 15.14 -3.74 3.18
C LYS A 162 14.64 -5.17 3.01
N SER A 163 15.54 -6.14 2.87
CA SER A 163 15.18 -7.57 2.78
C SER A 163 14.54 -8.06 4.08
N SER A 164 15.17 -7.78 5.23
CA SER A 164 14.60 -8.11 6.54
C SER A 164 13.25 -7.41 6.77
N PHE A 165 13.09 -6.18 6.30
CA PHE A 165 11.84 -5.43 6.34
C PHE A 165 10.72 -6.16 5.61
N PHE A 166 10.94 -6.62 4.38
CA PHE A 166 9.90 -7.34 3.65
C PHE A 166 9.55 -8.69 4.31
N ASN A 167 10.51 -9.37 4.95
CA ASN A 167 10.20 -10.57 5.73
C ASN A 167 9.24 -10.26 6.89
N TRP A 168 9.51 -9.19 7.65
CA TRP A 168 8.64 -8.75 8.74
C TRP A 168 7.29 -8.22 8.23
N TRP A 169 7.28 -7.53 7.10
CA TRP A 169 6.07 -7.07 6.42
C TRP A 169 5.12 -8.24 6.12
N TYR A 170 5.61 -9.28 5.46
CA TYR A 170 4.78 -10.45 5.14
C TYR A 170 4.33 -11.21 6.38
N LEU A 171 5.21 -11.36 7.38
CA LEU A 171 4.84 -11.97 8.66
C LEU A 171 3.71 -11.19 9.33
N ALA A 172 3.79 -9.86 9.35
CA ALA A 172 2.76 -9.00 9.95
C ALA A 172 1.43 -9.11 9.19
N ILE A 173 1.43 -9.20 7.85
CA ILE A 173 0.22 -9.43 7.04
C ILE A 173 -0.43 -10.77 7.38
N VAL A 174 0.36 -11.84 7.51
CA VAL A 174 -0.17 -13.17 7.85
C VAL A 174 -0.79 -13.17 9.25
N ILE A 175 -0.12 -12.55 10.22
CA ILE A 175 -0.67 -12.38 11.58
C ILE A 175 -1.97 -11.59 11.51
N ALA A 176 -1.99 -10.46 10.79
CA ALA A 176 -3.17 -9.62 10.64
C ALA A 176 -4.36 -10.39 10.05
N GLY A 177 -4.14 -11.13 8.96
CA GLY A 177 -5.18 -11.95 8.34
C GLY A 177 -5.68 -13.06 9.26
N THR A 178 -4.78 -13.70 10.01
CA THR A 178 -5.14 -14.75 10.97
C THR A 178 -5.98 -14.18 12.12
N VAL A 179 -5.55 -13.06 12.71
CA VAL A 179 -6.31 -12.41 13.79
C VAL A 179 -7.66 -11.90 13.28
N ALA A 180 -7.72 -11.32 12.07
CA ALA A 180 -8.98 -10.90 11.46
C ALA A 180 -9.94 -12.09 11.29
N SER A 181 -9.43 -13.21 10.78
CA SER A 181 -10.23 -14.42 10.52
C SER A 181 -10.75 -15.09 11.80
N LEU A 182 -10.03 -14.96 12.92
CA LEU A 182 -10.44 -15.53 14.20
C LEU A 182 -11.32 -14.59 15.00
N VAL A 183 -10.89 -13.34 15.17
CA VAL A 183 -11.51 -12.40 16.11
C VAL A 183 -12.65 -11.62 15.46
N VAL A 184 -12.44 -11.07 14.27
CA VAL A 184 -13.45 -10.22 13.62
C VAL A 184 -14.63 -11.06 13.16
N ILE A 185 -14.37 -12.21 12.54
CA ILE A 185 -15.42 -13.14 12.10
C ILE A 185 -16.25 -13.62 13.30
N TYR A 186 -15.59 -13.96 14.42
CA TYR A 186 -16.29 -14.32 15.65
C TYR A 186 -17.22 -13.20 16.13
N ILE A 187 -16.74 -11.95 16.16
CA ILE A 187 -17.54 -10.77 16.55
C ILE A 187 -18.73 -10.59 15.61
N GLN A 188 -18.50 -10.72 14.29
CA GLN A 188 -19.55 -10.56 13.28
C GLN A 188 -20.67 -11.59 13.47
N ASP A 189 -20.31 -12.87 13.65
CA ASP A 189 -21.28 -13.96 13.73
C ASP A 189 -21.99 -14.08 15.10
N ASN A 190 -21.28 -13.77 16.19
CA ASN A 190 -21.77 -14.07 17.55
C ASN A 190 -22.14 -12.83 18.36
N VAL A 191 -21.70 -11.63 17.96
CA VAL A 191 -21.93 -10.40 18.72
C VAL A 191 -22.77 -9.41 17.92
N SER A 192 -22.24 -8.88 16.82
CA SER A 192 -22.94 -7.95 15.95
C SER A 192 -22.13 -7.62 14.70
N TRP A 193 -22.78 -7.63 13.54
CA TRP A 193 -22.23 -7.12 12.29
C TRP A 193 -21.81 -5.65 12.38
N VAL A 194 -22.57 -4.82 13.10
CA VAL A 194 -22.26 -3.39 13.29
C VAL A 194 -20.93 -3.22 14.05
N ILE A 195 -20.74 -3.98 15.13
CA ILE A 195 -19.50 -3.93 15.90
C ILE A 195 -18.35 -4.50 15.07
N GLY A 196 -18.56 -5.60 14.36
CA GLY A 196 -17.56 -6.21 13.49
C GLY A 196 -17.03 -5.23 12.44
N TYR A 197 -17.91 -4.62 11.65
CA TYR A 197 -17.51 -3.63 10.64
C TYR A 197 -17.01 -2.32 11.26
N GLY A 198 -17.51 -1.92 12.44
CA GLY A 198 -17.01 -0.78 13.19
C GLY A 198 -15.55 -0.95 13.65
N VAL A 199 -15.18 -2.15 14.13
CA VAL A 199 -13.80 -2.50 14.48
C VAL A 199 -12.88 -2.38 13.27
N LEU A 200 -13.30 -2.90 12.11
CA LEU A 200 -12.52 -2.78 10.88
C LEU A 200 -12.30 -1.32 10.48
N ALA A 201 -13.34 -0.49 10.51
CA ALA A 201 -13.24 0.94 10.23
C ALA A 201 -12.31 1.67 11.21
N ALA A 202 -12.38 1.34 12.51
CA ALA A 202 -11.53 1.92 13.54
C ALA A 202 -10.04 1.56 13.34
N VAL A 203 -9.75 0.31 12.98
CA VAL A 203 -8.38 -0.15 12.71
C VAL A 203 -7.77 0.57 11.51
N ILE A 204 -8.53 0.74 10.41
CA ILE A 204 -8.07 1.52 9.26
C ILE A 204 -7.81 2.97 9.64
N ALA A 205 -8.73 3.61 10.38
CA ALA A 205 -8.56 4.98 10.82
C ALA A 205 -7.28 5.15 11.67
N ALA A 206 -7.03 4.22 12.60
CA ALA A 206 -5.80 4.19 13.39
C ALA A 206 -4.56 4.00 12.51
N GLY A 207 -4.60 3.10 11.53
CA GLY A 207 -3.50 2.88 10.57
C GLY A 207 -3.17 4.15 9.77
N ILE A 208 -4.18 4.86 9.28
CA ILE A 208 -4.01 6.14 8.58
C ILE A 208 -3.39 7.19 9.51
N ILE A 209 -3.88 7.31 10.75
CA ILE A 209 -3.32 8.25 11.73
C ILE A 209 -1.84 7.94 11.98
N LEU A 210 -1.48 6.68 12.22
CA LEU A 210 -0.10 6.26 12.43
C LEU A 210 0.78 6.58 11.20
N PHE A 211 0.28 6.33 9.99
CA PHE A 211 0.97 6.70 8.76
C PHE A 211 1.23 8.22 8.66
N LEU A 212 0.22 9.03 8.99
CA LEU A 212 0.37 10.49 8.97
C LEU A 212 1.35 11.00 10.05
N LEU A 213 1.41 10.34 11.22
CA LEU A 213 2.41 10.66 12.24
C LEU A 213 3.85 10.38 11.76
N GLY A 214 4.03 9.42 10.86
CA GLY A 214 5.32 9.06 10.27
C GLY A 214 5.90 10.07 9.26
N ILE A 215 5.16 11.11 8.86
CA ILE A 215 5.54 12.06 7.78
C ILE A 215 6.93 12.67 7.95
N LYS A 216 7.32 12.98 9.20
CA LYS A 216 8.63 13.58 9.48
C LYS A 216 9.78 12.58 9.30
N SER A 217 9.52 11.30 9.52
CA SER A 217 10.49 10.21 9.40
C SER A 217 10.70 9.76 7.95
N TYR A 218 9.69 9.94 7.08
CA TYR A 218 9.76 9.49 5.69
C TYR A 218 10.84 10.19 4.87
N ARG A 219 11.56 9.39 4.07
CA ARG A 219 12.48 9.89 3.06
C ARG A 219 11.67 10.50 1.92
N LYS A 220 11.95 11.76 1.59
CA LYS A 220 11.32 12.42 0.44
C LYS A 220 12.04 11.96 -0.81
N GLN A 221 11.30 11.47 -1.80
CA GLN A 221 11.84 11.31 -3.14
C GLN A 221 12.09 12.69 -3.75
N GLY A 222 13.18 12.84 -4.50
CA GLY A 222 13.35 13.97 -5.41
C GLY A 222 12.24 13.98 -6.47
N PRO A 223 12.00 15.09 -7.17
CA PRO A 223 11.00 15.12 -8.23
C PRO A 223 11.34 14.05 -9.27
N LEU A 224 10.39 13.14 -9.55
CA LEU A 224 10.43 12.29 -10.74
C LEU A 224 10.52 13.24 -11.95
N GLY A 225 11.69 13.30 -12.56
CA GLY A 225 12.00 14.29 -13.58
C GLY A 225 13.41 14.21 -14.13
N GLU A 226 14.33 13.56 -13.42
CA GLU A 226 15.55 13.09 -14.08
C GLU A 226 15.23 11.77 -14.80
N PRO A 227 15.38 11.71 -16.14
CA PRO A 227 15.28 10.44 -16.84
C PRO A 227 16.28 9.50 -16.18
N VAL A 228 15.86 8.24 -15.99
CA VAL A 228 16.75 7.15 -15.60
C VAL A 228 17.91 7.15 -16.60
N HIS A 229 18.98 7.84 -16.24
CA HIS A 229 20.24 7.69 -16.92
C HIS A 229 20.66 6.28 -16.53
N CYS A 230 20.52 5.35 -17.48
CA CYS A 230 21.26 4.09 -17.47
C CYS A 230 22.76 4.44 -17.42
N GLY A 231 23.26 4.76 -16.24
CA GLY A 231 24.65 5.04 -15.94
C GLY A 231 25.30 3.76 -15.40
N GLY A 232 25.50 2.79 -16.29
CA GLY A 232 26.13 1.52 -15.97
C GLY A 232 26.34 0.70 -17.24
N ALA A 233 27.37 1.09 -17.99
CA ALA A 233 27.83 0.49 -19.24
C ALA A 233 27.52 -1.00 -19.41
N SER A 234 26.53 -1.31 -20.25
CA SER A 234 26.51 -2.56 -21.01
C SER A 234 25.98 -2.26 -22.41
N VAL A 235 26.88 -2.43 -23.35
CA VAL A 235 26.77 -2.20 -24.79
C VAL A 235 25.63 -3.06 -25.36
N CYS A 236 24.50 -2.46 -25.72
CA CYS A 236 23.61 -3.02 -26.73
C CYS A 236 24.07 -2.55 -28.11
N ARG A 237 25.06 -3.24 -28.68
CA ARG A 237 25.30 -3.19 -30.13
C ARG A 237 24.15 -3.94 -30.81
N SER A 238 23.19 -3.20 -31.36
CA SER A 238 22.26 -3.74 -32.35
C SER A 238 23.03 -4.03 -33.63
N GLY A 239 23.32 -5.31 -33.88
CA GLY A 239 23.89 -5.76 -35.15
C GLY A 239 22.82 -5.78 -36.23
N THR A 240 22.79 -4.74 -37.06
CA THR A 240 22.21 -4.79 -38.40
C THR A 240 23.16 -4.09 -39.35
N GLU A 241 24.22 -4.79 -39.74
CA GLU A 241 25.07 -4.38 -40.86
C GLU A 241 24.55 -5.11 -42.11
N VAL A 242 23.75 -4.38 -42.88
CA VAL A 242 23.39 -4.72 -44.25
C VAL A 242 24.64 -4.48 -45.10
N ALA A 243 25.40 -5.55 -45.38
CA ALA A 243 26.43 -5.52 -46.40
C ALA A 243 25.74 -5.54 -47.78
N ARG A 244 25.73 -4.37 -48.44
CA ARG A 244 25.71 -4.28 -49.90
C ARG A 244 27.14 -4.54 -50.36
N GLU A 245 27.36 -5.62 -51.10
CA GLU A 245 28.56 -5.81 -51.89
C GLU A 245 28.15 -5.91 -53.36
N GLY A 246 28.62 -4.95 -54.14
CA GLY A 246 28.53 -4.90 -55.60
C GLY A 246 29.82 -4.29 -56.14
N ASP A 247 30.40 -5.01 -57.09
CA ASP A 247 31.39 -4.65 -58.10
C ASP A 247 32.78 -4.15 -57.67
N ALA A 248 33.77 -5.06 -57.79
CA ALA A 248 34.92 -4.92 -58.69
C ALA A 248 35.61 -6.28 -58.92
#